data_AF-A0AA35T8X0-F1
#
_entry.id   AF-A0AA35T8X0-F1
#
_cell.length_a   1.000
_cell.length_b   1.000
_cell.length_c   1.000
_cell.angle_alpha   90.00
_cell.angle_beta   90.00
_cell.angle_gamma   90.00
#
_symmetry.space_group_name_H-M   'P 1'
#
loop_
_entity.id
_entity.type
_entity.pdbx_description
1 polymer ?
#
loop_
_entity_poly.entity_id
_entity_poly.type
_entity_poly.pdbx_seq_one_letter_code
_entity_poly.pdbx_strand_id
1 'polypeptide(L)'
;MLTGLNAGDINENAAVVWFTDGSNENVAKAKDCLEAVALECNEKYDADPPILFFYTNPKEEDDIVQSLCLFARLPAKIPLLALLDVPRQMKYVSDADVIDKGAVQEMVKGFREQSLEGRPLK
;
A
#
# COMPACT_ATOMS: atom_id res chain seq x y z
N MET A 1 1.82 6.25 12.05
CA MET A 1 2.48 5.14 12.78
C MET A 1 2.56 3.99 11.79
N LEU A 2 3.77 3.59 11.36
CA LEU A 2 3.94 2.39 10.53
C LEU A 2 3.81 1.17 11.44
N THR A 3 2.64 0.54 11.48
CA THR A 3 2.43 -0.69 12.24
C THR A 3 2.66 -1.91 11.34
N GLY A 4 2.93 -3.07 11.94
CA GLY A 4 2.84 -4.33 11.21
C GLY A 4 1.47 -4.47 10.56
N LEU A 5 1.43 -5.13 9.41
CA LEU A 5 0.23 -5.26 8.60
C LEU A 5 -0.86 -5.99 9.41
N ASN A 6 -1.93 -5.26 9.78
CA ASN A 6 -3.02 -5.78 10.60
C ASN A 6 -4.27 -5.92 9.73
N ALA A 7 -4.80 -7.14 9.66
CA ALA A 7 -5.98 -7.45 8.86
C ALA A 7 -7.22 -6.64 9.29
N GLY A 8 -7.36 -6.31 10.58
CA GLY A 8 -8.47 -5.47 11.06
C GLY A 8 -8.44 -4.07 10.45
N ASP A 9 -7.28 -3.41 10.52
CA ASP A 9 -7.10 -2.04 10.06
C ASP A 9 -7.34 -1.90 8.54
N ILE A 10 -6.91 -2.90 7.75
CA ILE A 10 -7.10 -2.93 6.29
C ILE A 10 -8.55 -3.22 5.90
N ASN A 11 -9.31 -3.93 6.73
CA ASN A 11 -10.73 -4.19 6.45
C ASN A 11 -11.59 -2.94 6.63
N GLU A 12 -11.17 -2.02 7.50
CA GLU A 12 -11.92 -0.81 7.83
C GLU A 12 -11.51 0.40 7.00
N ASN A 13 -10.26 0.44 6.52
CA ASN A 13 -9.70 1.61 5.85
C ASN A 13 -8.94 1.25 4.57
N ALA A 14 -8.76 2.23 3.69
CA ALA A 14 -7.88 2.09 2.55
C ALA A 14 -6.43 1.99 3.02
N ALA A 15 -5.65 1.09 2.41
CA ALA A 15 -4.27 0.82 2.79
C ALA A 15 -3.34 0.82 1.58
N VAL A 16 -2.30 1.64 1.61
CA VAL A 16 -1.16 1.56 0.70
C VAL A 16 -0.16 0.56 1.26
N VAL A 17 0.16 -0.46 0.47
CA VAL A 17 1.09 -1.53 0.82
C VAL A 17 2.22 -1.57 -0.21
N TRP A 18 3.45 -1.36 0.26
CA TRP A 18 4.66 -1.57 -0.53
C TRP A 18 5.28 -2.93 -0.20
N PHE A 19 5.17 -3.87 -1.15
CA PHE A 19 5.84 -5.16 -1.10
C PHE A 19 7.28 -5.01 -1.62
N THR A 20 8.22 -5.08 -0.70
CA THR A 20 9.67 -4.98 -0.96
C THR A 20 10.28 -6.34 -1.22
N ASP A 21 11.55 -6.37 -1.65
CA ASP A 21 12.33 -7.60 -1.76
C ASP A 21 12.94 -8.08 -0.42
N GLY A 22 12.71 -7.33 0.66
CA GLY A 22 13.25 -7.60 1.98
C GLY A 22 14.70 -7.16 2.18
N SER A 23 15.35 -6.54 1.19
CA SER A 23 16.70 -6.00 1.39
C SER A 23 16.65 -4.82 2.36
N ASN A 24 17.66 -4.71 3.24
CA ASN A 24 17.71 -3.63 4.23
C ASN A 24 17.61 -2.23 3.61
N GLU A 25 18.20 -2.04 2.42
CA GLU A 25 18.14 -0.78 1.67
C GLU A 25 16.71 -0.47 1.22
N ASN A 26 16.02 -1.42 0.59
CA ASN A 26 14.64 -1.20 0.13
C ASN A 26 13.64 -1.09 1.27
N VAL A 27 13.86 -1.80 2.38
CA VAL A 27 13.04 -1.68 3.59
C VAL A 27 13.21 -0.29 4.21
N ALA A 28 14.44 0.20 4.36
CA ALA A 28 14.69 1.56 4.86
C ALA A 28 14.08 2.61 3.92
N LYS A 29 14.29 2.48 2.61
CA LYS A 29 13.70 3.35 1.60
C LYS A 29 12.17 3.36 1.67
N ALA A 30 11.54 2.18 1.75
CA ALA A 30 10.09 2.07 1.85
C ALA A 30 9.57 2.76 3.10
N LYS A 31 10.24 2.52 4.25
CA LYS A 31 9.92 3.17 5.51
C LYS A 31 9.96 4.69 5.40
N ASP A 32 11.12 5.26 5.02
CA ASP A 32 11.29 6.73 4.90
C ASP A 32 10.30 7.35 3.92
N CYS A 33 10.07 6.70 2.76
CA CYS A 33 9.13 7.19 1.76
C CYS A 33 7.69 7.18 2.29
N LEU A 34 7.24 6.07 2.86
CA LEU A 34 5.87 5.92 3.35
C LEU A 34 5.59 6.86 4.53
N GLU A 35 6.54 7.05 5.46
CA GLU A 35 6.37 8.01 6.57
C GLU A 35 6.23 9.44 6.05
N ALA A 36 7.08 9.85 5.10
CA ALA A 36 7.02 11.17 4.51
C ALA A 36 5.68 11.41 3.80
N VAL A 37 5.21 10.44 3.00
CA VAL A 37 3.94 10.58 2.27
C VAL A 37 2.74 10.51 3.20
N ALA A 38 2.78 9.69 4.26
CA ALA A 38 1.72 9.65 5.26
C ALA A 38 1.55 11.00 5.97
N LEU A 39 2.65 11.67 6.31
CA LEU A 39 2.62 13.01 6.91
C LEU A 39 2.01 14.03 5.95
N GLU A 40 2.49 14.08 4.70
CA GLU A 40 1.95 14.98 3.66
C GLU A 40 0.47 14.71 3.38
N CYS A 41 0.05 13.44 3.39
CA CYS A 41 -1.34 13.06 3.18
C CYS A 41 -2.25 13.56 4.32
N ASN A 42 -1.80 13.43 5.57
CA ASN A 42 -2.54 13.91 6.73
C ASN A 42 -2.67 15.44 6.75
N GLU A 43 -1.61 16.16 6.35
CA GLU A 43 -1.65 17.62 6.25
C GLU A 43 -2.57 18.12 5.13
N LYS A 44 -2.64 17.38 4.00
CA LYS A 44 -3.33 17.85 2.80
C LYS A 44 -4.81 17.48 2.73
N TYR A 45 -5.19 16.30 3.21
CA TYR A 45 -6.52 15.73 2.92
C TYR A 45 -7.47 15.67 4.11
N ASP A 46 -7.02 16.11 5.29
CA ASP A 46 -7.58 15.72 6.59
C ASP A 46 -7.60 14.17 6.72
N ALA A 47 -7.42 13.63 7.92
CA ALA A 47 -7.23 12.20 8.11
C ALA A 47 -8.50 11.34 7.89
N ASP A 48 -9.49 11.81 7.11
CA ASP A 48 -10.82 11.21 6.98
C ASP A 48 -11.27 10.99 5.51
N PRO A 49 -11.57 9.74 5.08
CA PRO A 49 -11.18 8.50 5.76
C PRO A 49 -9.64 8.36 5.76
N PRO A 50 -9.04 7.74 6.79
CA PRO A 50 -7.59 7.61 6.85
C PRO A 50 -7.11 6.63 5.78
N ILE A 51 -6.01 6.98 5.12
CA ILE A 51 -5.24 6.03 4.32
C ILE A 51 -4.11 5.52 5.19
N LEU A 52 -4.04 4.21 5.36
CA LEU A 52 -2.99 3.54 6.10
C LEU A 52 -1.81 3.24 5.17
N PHE A 53 -0.61 3.22 5.73
CA PHE A 53 0.63 3.00 4.97
C PHE A 53 1.39 1.84 5.62
N PHE A 54 1.73 0.83 4.82
CA PHE A 54 2.41 -0.38 5.23
C PHE A 54 3.51 -0.74 4.25
N TYR A 55 4.56 -1.39 4.74
CA TYR A 55 5.51 -2.12 3.93
C TYR A 55 5.63 -3.55 4.43
N THR A 56 5.95 -4.47 3.53
CA THR A 56 6.13 -5.88 3.86
C THR A 56 7.10 -6.55 2.89
N ASN A 57 7.58 -7.73 3.26
CA ASN A 57 8.32 -8.64 2.39
C ASN A 57 7.49 -9.93 2.22
N PRO A 58 6.95 -10.22 1.03
CA PRO A 58 6.16 -11.42 0.81
C PRO A 58 6.96 -12.72 0.83
N LYS A 59 8.30 -12.65 0.95
CA LYS A 59 9.16 -13.83 1.19
C LYS A 59 9.23 -14.22 2.66
N GLU A 60 8.80 -13.36 3.58
CA GLU A 60 8.62 -13.78 4.97
C GLU A 60 7.39 -14.70 5.01
N GLU A 61 7.46 -15.79 5.78
CA GLU A 61 6.35 -16.74 6.01
C GLU A 61 5.27 -16.11 6.90
N ASP A 62 4.89 -14.86 6.60
CA ASP A 62 3.82 -14.15 7.27
C ASP A 62 2.49 -14.56 6.62
N ASP A 63 1.74 -15.39 7.35
CA ASP A 63 0.43 -15.90 6.96
C ASP A 63 -0.54 -14.77 6.57
N ILE A 64 -0.43 -13.59 7.19
CA ILE A 64 -1.31 -12.45 6.92
C ILE A 64 -1.00 -11.87 5.54
N VAL A 65 0.28 -11.69 5.23
CA VAL A 65 0.75 -11.15 3.95
C VAL A 65 0.39 -12.08 2.80
N GLN A 66 0.60 -13.39 2.98
CA GLN A 66 0.23 -14.39 1.98
C GLN A 66 -1.29 -14.43 1.75
N SER A 67 -2.07 -14.43 2.84
CA SER A 67 -3.53 -14.39 2.78
C SER A 67 -4.04 -13.13 2.07
N LEU A 68 -3.45 -11.97 2.35
CA LEU A 68 -3.79 -10.72 1.70
C LEU A 68 -3.51 -10.76 0.19
N CYS A 69 -2.32 -11.22 -0.20
CA CYS A 69 -1.95 -11.35 -1.61
C CYS A 69 -2.90 -12.28 -2.38
N LEU A 70 -3.28 -13.40 -1.79
CA LEU A 70 -4.25 -14.35 -2.37
C LEU A 70 -5.65 -13.74 -2.45
N PHE A 71 -6.13 -13.15 -1.35
CA PHE A 71 -7.45 -12.53 -1.26
C PHE A 71 -7.61 -11.40 -2.28
N ALA A 72 -6.63 -10.50 -2.36
CA ALA A 72 -6.63 -9.38 -3.27
C ALA A 72 -6.17 -9.76 -4.68
N ARG A 73 -5.81 -11.02 -4.96
CA ARG A 73 -5.26 -11.50 -6.24
C ARG A 73 -4.17 -10.55 -6.76
N LEU A 74 -3.19 -10.25 -5.91
CA LEU A 74 -2.10 -9.37 -6.28
C LEU A 74 -1.11 -10.08 -7.21
N PRO A 75 -0.46 -9.36 -8.13
CA PRO A 75 0.60 -9.94 -8.94
C PRO A 75 1.74 -10.45 -8.06
N ALA A 76 2.30 -11.61 -8.40
CA ALA A 76 3.53 -12.11 -7.80
C ALA A 76 4.78 -11.36 -8.34
N LYS A 77 4.75 -10.03 -8.32
CA LYS A 77 5.82 -9.12 -8.74
C LYS A 77 6.46 -8.52 -7.49
N ILE A 78 7.78 -8.37 -7.50
CA ILE A 78 8.51 -7.58 -6.50
C ILE A 78 9.56 -6.71 -7.19
N PRO A 79 9.67 -5.41 -6.83
CA PRO A 79 8.84 -4.72 -5.85
C PRO A 79 7.43 -4.44 -6.40
N LEU A 80 6.44 -4.30 -5.51
CA LEU A 80 5.05 -4.02 -5.86
C LEU A 80 4.48 -2.94 -4.92
N LEU A 81 3.75 -1.99 -5.51
CA LEU A 81 2.99 -0.99 -4.77
C LEU A 81 1.51 -1.22 -5.08
N ALA A 82 0.71 -1.39 -4.05
CA ALA A 82 -0.73 -1.54 -4.20
C ALA A 82 -1.48 -0.69 -3.17
N LEU A 83 -2.64 -0.18 -3.56
CA LEU A 83 -3.63 0.38 -2.66
C LEU A 83 -4.82 -0.57 -2.60
N LEU A 84 -5.19 -0.97 -1.40
CA LEU A 84 -6.30 -1.84 -1.11
C LEU A 84 -7.40 -1.03 -0.42
N ASP A 85 -8.54 -0.90 -1.07
CA ASP A 85 -9.76 -0.32 -0.50
C ASP A 85 -10.75 -1.46 -0.25
N VAL A 86 -10.52 -2.21 0.83
CA VAL A 86 -11.37 -3.34 1.21
C VAL A 86 -12.81 -2.92 1.50
N PRO A 87 -13.09 -1.78 2.18
CA PRO A 87 -14.46 -1.31 2.35
C PRO A 87 -15.23 -1.17 1.03
N ARG A 88 -14.56 -0.71 -0.04
CA ARG A 88 -15.16 -0.60 -1.38
C ARG A 88 -14.92 -1.81 -2.27
N GLN A 89 -14.26 -2.85 -1.78
CA GLN A 89 -13.87 -4.05 -2.52
C GLN A 89 -13.00 -3.78 -3.77
N MET A 90 -12.18 -2.73 -3.72
CA MET A 90 -11.32 -2.30 -4.83
C MET A 90 -9.83 -2.43 -4.51
N LYS A 91 -9.03 -2.67 -5.53
CA LYS A 91 -7.57 -2.58 -5.50
C LYS A 91 -7.03 -1.74 -6.64
N TYR A 92 -5.87 -1.16 -6.41
CA TYR A 92 -5.14 -0.36 -7.37
C TYR A 92 -3.70 -0.81 -7.31
N VAL A 93 -3.10 -1.14 -8.44
CA VAL A 93 -1.75 -1.67 -8.51
C VAL A 93 -0.92 -0.75 -9.38
N SER A 94 0.25 -0.34 -8.89
CA SER A 94 1.17 0.47 -9.67
C SER A 94 1.83 -0.37 -10.76
N ASP A 95 1.90 0.15 -11.98
CA ASP A 95 2.68 -0.44 -13.07
C ASP A 95 4.17 -0.09 -13.00
N ALA A 96 4.60 0.72 -12.01
CA ALA A 96 5.99 1.12 -11.87
C ALA A 96 6.91 -0.09 -11.62
N ASP A 97 8.07 -0.08 -12.30
CA ASP A 97 9.14 -1.07 -12.06
C ASP A 97 10.05 -0.67 -10.90
N VAL A 98 10.19 0.63 -10.67
CA VAL A 98 10.92 1.19 -9.54
C VAL A 98 9.95 1.99 -8.70
N ILE A 99 9.84 1.64 -7.42
CA ILE A 99 8.99 2.35 -6.48
C ILE A 99 9.85 3.33 -5.68
N ASP A 100 9.38 4.56 -5.61
CA ASP A 100 9.97 5.66 -4.87
C ASP A 100 8.86 6.54 -4.26
N LYS A 101 9.27 7.65 -3.63
CA LYS A 101 8.32 8.61 -3.03
C LYS A 101 7.28 9.11 -4.04
N GLY A 102 7.69 9.40 -5.28
CA GLY A 102 6.81 9.90 -6.32
C GLY A 102 5.72 8.89 -6.67
N ALA A 103 6.09 7.63 -6.88
CA ALA A 103 5.12 6.56 -7.17
C ALA A 103 4.07 6.39 -6.04
N VAL A 104 4.49 6.50 -4.77
CA VAL A 104 3.58 6.45 -3.62
C VAL A 104 2.66 7.67 -3.59
N GLN A 105 3.20 8.88 -3.82
CA GLN A 105 2.42 10.12 -3.86
C GLN A 105 1.38 10.10 -4.99
N GLU A 106 1.76 9.65 -6.19
CA GLU A 106 0.86 9.54 -7.32
C GLU A 106 -0.30 8.57 -7.05
N MET A 107 -0.01 7.43 -6.41
CA MET A 107 -1.04 6.48 -6.01
C MET A 107 -2.01 7.10 -4.99
N VAL A 108 -1.52 7.72 -3.93
CA VAL A 108 -2.37 8.36 -2.91
C VAL A 108 -3.21 9.47 -3.52
N LYS A 109 -2.58 10.35 -4.30
CA LYS A 109 -3.24 11.46 -4.97
C LYS A 109 -4.33 10.95 -5.92
N GLY A 110 -4.00 10.00 -6.78
CA GLY A 110 -4.97 9.46 -7.74
C GLY A 110 -6.14 8.76 -7.06
N PHE A 111 -5.92 8.08 -5.94
CA PHE A 111 -7.00 7.46 -5.18
C PHE A 111 -7.94 8.51 -4.58
N ARG A 112 -7.39 9.57 -3.97
CA ARG A 112 -8.18 10.68 -3.41
C ARG A 112 -8.95 11.45 -4.48
N GLU A 113 -8.34 11.64 -5.65
CA GLU A 113 -8.94 12.31 -6.81
C GLU A 113 -9.85 11.38 -7.64
N GLN A 114 -10.00 10.12 -7.25
CA GLN A 114 -10.77 9.10 -7.96
C GLN A 114 -10.36 8.92 -9.44
N SER A 115 -9.08 9.15 -9.75
CA SER A 115 -8.51 9.06 -11.09
C SER A 115 -7.75 7.76 -11.35
N LEU A 116 -7.51 6.94 -10.32
CA LEU A 116 -6.90 5.63 -10.52
C LEU A 116 -7.86 4.63 -11.16
N GLU A 117 -7.34 3.82 -12.08
CA GLU A 117 -8.02 2.66 -12.63
C GLU A 117 -7.97 1.49 -11.66
N GLY A 118 -9.02 1.36 -10.85
CA GLY A 118 -9.16 0.27 -9.88
C GLY A 118 -9.69 -1.01 -10.51
N ARG A 119 -9.37 -2.15 -9.87
CA ARG A 119 -9.95 -3.45 -10.17
C ARG A 119 -10.66 -4.00 -8.93
N PRO A 120 -11.70 -4.82 -9.09
CA PRO A 120 -12.28 -5.55 -7.96
C PRO A 120 -11.25 -6.45 -7.27
N LEU A 121 -11.39 -6.64 -5.96
CA LEU A 121 -10.59 -7.58 -5.18
C LEU A 121 -10.87 -9.05 -5.59
N LYS A 122 -12.04 -9.34 -6.19
CA LYS A 122 -12.50 -10.69 -6.59
C LYS A 122 -13.06 -10.73 -8.00
#